data_AF-A0A7Y4NXQ7-F1
#
_entry.id   AF-A0A7Y4NXQ7-F1
#
_cell.length_a   1.000
_cell.length_b   1.000
_cell.length_c   1.000
_cell.angle_alpha   90.00
_cell.angle_beta   90.00
_cell.angle_gamma   90.00
#
_symmetry.space_group_name_H-M   'P 1'
#
loop_
_entity.id
_entity.type
_entity.pdbx_description
1 polymer ?
#
loop_
_entity_poly.entity_id
_entity_poly.type
_entity_poly.pdbx_seq_one_letter_code
_entity_poly.pdbx_strand_id
1 'polypeptide(L)'
;MTKTLLKNLPVQQLRAGAALVSAGLLAAVFVAGCNNGDDKPAAQQPGATSAPATSTPAPGKAEVTLTPTLKGRVLTMKITVAGTVLVPLGAEDKKPLPEDTGLVDLSLGSDYNFGDGTQPGGADGGSVVCEGATKQKTSTETYEPADPHTYAKPGTYTFTYNIRFCGGESGETKTTKTAQIVVT
;
A
#
# COMPACT_ATOMS: atom_id res chain seq x y z
N MET A 1 31.61 47.69 11.72
CA MET A 1 30.49 48.53 11.24
C MET A 1 29.85 47.76 10.09
N THR A 2 28.59 47.32 10.04
CA THR A 2 27.42 47.40 10.92
C THR A 2 26.45 46.30 10.45
N LYS A 3 25.72 45.70 11.40
CA LYS A 3 24.63 44.73 11.25
C LYS A 3 23.62 45.08 10.14
N THR A 4 23.06 44.06 9.48
CA THR A 4 21.60 44.00 9.24
C THR A 4 21.11 42.57 9.39
N LEU A 5 20.17 42.43 10.32
CA LEU A 5 19.49 41.23 10.79
C LEU A 5 18.02 41.43 10.40
N LEU A 6 17.43 40.60 9.55
CA LEU A 6 15.97 40.56 9.41
C LEU A 6 15.46 39.22 9.94
N LYS A 7 15.06 39.27 11.22
CA LYS A 7 14.00 38.43 11.78
C LYS A 7 12.68 38.93 11.21
N ASN A 8 11.80 38.05 10.76
CA ASN A 8 10.37 38.31 10.81
C ASN A 8 9.64 37.04 11.28
N LEU A 9 8.94 37.24 12.40
CA LEU A 9 8.07 36.30 13.12
C LEU A 9 6.65 36.28 12.50
N PRO A 10 5.73 35.42 12.97
CA PRO A 10 4.70 34.78 12.16
C PRO A 10 3.41 35.60 12.01
N VAL A 11 2.68 35.33 10.92
CA VAL A 11 1.29 35.79 10.75
C VAL A 11 0.35 34.74 11.36
N GLN A 12 -0.21 35.07 12.53
CA GLN A 12 -1.47 34.51 13.03
C GLN A 12 -2.65 35.36 12.51
N GLN A 13 -3.65 34.70 11.93
CA GLN A 13 -5.06 35.10 11.74
C GLN A 13 -5.78 33.76 11.45
N LEU A 14 -6.42 33.03 12.37
CA LEU A 14 -7.53 33.24 13.31
C LEU A 14 -8.90 33.43 12.62
N ARG A 15 -9.84 32.58 13.09
CA ARG A 15 -11.30 32.47 12.84
C ARG A 15 -11.73 31.57 11.68
N ALA A 16 -12.81 30.78 11.74
CA ALA A 16 -13.66 30.24 12.80
C ALA A 16 -14.65 29.29 12.08
N GLY A 17 -15.04 28.19 12.73
CA GLY A 17 -16.37 27.58 12.55
C GLY A 17 -16.61 26.71 11.31
N ALA A 18 -16.78 25.41 11.52
CA ALA A 18 -18.07 24.72 11.40
C ALA A 18 -17.85 23.20 11.46
N ALA A 19 -18.26 22.60 12.57
CA ALA A 19 -18.48 21.17 12.66
C ALA A 19 -19.75 20.82 11.88
N LEU A 20 -19.69 19.83 11.00
CA LEU A 20 -20.86 19.11 10.51
C LEU A 20 -20.79 17.68 11.03
N VAL A 21 -21.65 17.41 12.00
CA VAL A 21 -22.00 16.07 12.48
C VAL A 21 -23.16 15.59 11.61
N SER A 22 -22.96 14.50 10.86
CA SER A 22 -24.04 13.85 10.12
C SER A 22 -24.41 12.55 10.83
N ALA A 23 -25.41 12.62 11.71
CA ALA A 23 -26.12 11.45 12.22
C ALA A 23 -27.31 11.17 11.30
N GLY A 24 -27.32 10.02 10.64
CA GLY A 24 -28.46 9.52 9.87
C GLY A 24 -29.17 8.42 10.64
N LEU A 25 -30.21 8.77 11.39
CA LEU A 25 -31.23 7.84 11.87
C LEU A 25 -32.21 7.54 10.74
N LEU A 26 -32.48 6.26 10.47
CA LEU A 26 -33.73 5.83 9.85
C LEU A 26 -34.43 4.88 10.82
N ALA A 27 -35.49 5.40 11.45
CA ALA A 27 -36.45 4.64 12.23
C ALA A 27 -37.42 3.94 11.27
N ALA A 28 -37.68 2.66 11.49
CA ALA A 28 -38.81 1.95 10.89
C ALA A 28 -39.66 1.34 12.01
N VAL A 29 -40.79 2.01 12.20
CA VAL A 29 -42.08 1.66 12.81
C VAL A 29 -42.27 0.19 13.25
N PHE A 30 -42.61 0.01 14.53
CA PHE A 30 -43.27 -1.20 15.05
C PHE A 30 -44.79 -1.08 14.84
N VAL A 31 -45.40 -2.08 14.18
CA VAL A 31 -46.85 -2.34 14.26
C VAL A 31 -47.03 -3.74 14.84
N ALA A 32 -47.60 -3.83 16.04
CA ALA A 32 -48.08 -5.06 16.63
C ALA A 32 -49.54 -5.29 16.21
N GLY A 33 -49.85 -6.47 15.69
CA GLY A 33 -51.20 -6.96 15.42
C GLY A 33 -51.25 -8.46 15.66
N CYS A 34 -52.19 -8.91 16.49
CA CYS A 34 -52.31 -10.26 17.03
C CYS A 34 -52.81 -11.32 16.03
N ASN A 35 -52.45 -12.58 16.33
CA ASN A 35 -52.70 -13.87 15.69
C ASN A 35 -54.14 -14.18 15.19
N ASN A 36 -54.23 -15.03 14.14
CA ASN A 36 -54.74 -16.42 14.20
C ASN A 36 -54.74 -17.09 12.81
N GLY A 37 -54.33 -18.37 12.75
CA GLY A 37 -54.79 -19.32 11.71
C GLY A 37 -53.73 -20.01 10.85
N ASP A 38 -53.46 -21.27 11.20
CA ASP A 38 -53.13 -22.42 10.33
C ASP A 38 -51.68 -22.63 9.82
N ASP A 39 -51.07 -23.65 10.42
CA ASP A 39 -49.76 -24.26 10.18
C ASP A 39 -49.50 -24.71 8.73
N LYS A 40 -48.40 -24.22 8.14
CA LYS A 40 -47.52 -25.04 7.29
C LYS A 40 -46.08 -24.53 7.33
N PRO A 41 -45.08 -25.34 7.73
CA PRO A 41 -43.69 -24.91 7.75
C PRO A 41 -43.14 -24.86 6.32
N ALA A 42 -43.03 -23.66 5.75
CA ALA A 42 -42.22 -23.43 4.56
C ALA A 42 -40.75 -23.29 4.98
N ALA A 43 -39.94 -24.23 4.50
CA ALA A 43 -38.52 -24.32 4.76
C ALA A 43 -37.79 -22.98 4.54
N GLN A 44 -37.00 -22.57 5.53
CA GLN A 44 -36.05 -21.47 5.40
C GLN A 44 -35.03 -21.82 4.31
N GLN A 45 -35.09 -21.11 3.19
CA GLN A 45 -34.06 -21.16 2.16
C GLN A 45 -32.77 -20.57 2.76
N PRO A 46 -31.64 -21.32 2.81
CA PRO A 46 -30.38 -20.79 3.28
C PRO A 46 -29.94 -19.63 2.38
N GLY A 47 -29.63 -18.49 2.98
CA GLY A 47 -29.05 -17.35 2.27
C GLY A 47 -27.77 -17.80 1.56
N ALA A 48 -27.73 -17.63 0.24
CA ALA A 48 -26.54 -17.85 -0.55
C ALA A 48 -25.44 -16.92 -0.01
N THR A 49 -24.47 -17.52 0.69
CA THR A 49 -23.22 -16.84 1.02
C THR A 49 -22.48 -16.70 -0.31
N SER A 50 -22.46 -15.49 -0.87
CA SER A 50 -21.66 -15.19 -2.05
C SER A 50 -20.20 -15.42 -1.70
N ALA A 51 -19.59 -16.43 -2.34
CA ALA A 51 -18.16 -16.65 -2.30
C ALA A 51 -17.44 -15.37 -2.78
N PRO A 52 -16.28 -14.99 -2.20
CA PRO A 52 -15.50 -13.88 -2.72
C PRO A 52 -15.12 -14.19 -4.17
N ALA A 53 -15.57 -13.35 -5.11
CA ALA A 53 -15.11 -13.42 -6.48
C ALA A 53 -13.60 -13.16 -6.48
N THR A 54 -12.80 -14.13 -6.92
CA THR A 54 -11.40 -13.90 -7.28
C THR A 54 -11.39 -13.05 -8.54
N SER A 55 -11.41 -11.72 -8.36
CA SER A 55 -11.19 -10.78 -9.46
C SER A 55 -9.73 -10.88 -9.88
N THR A 56 -9.50 -11.17 -11.16
CA THR A 56 -8.18 -10.98 -11.77
C THR A 56 -7.73 -9.54 -11.47
N PRO A 57 -6.55 -9.34 -10.85
CA PRO A 57 -6.05 -8.01 -10.56
C PRO A 57 -6.00 -7.19 -11.84
N ALA A 58 -6.52 -5.96 -11.79
CA ALA A 58 -6.41 -5.04 -12.92
C ALA A 58 -4.93 -4.88 -13.32
N PRO A 59 -4.62 -4.78 -14.62
CA PRO A 59 -3.24 -4.60 -15.10
C PRO A 59 -2.54 -3.42 -14.39
N GLY A 60 -1.28 -3.62 -14.01
CA GLY A 60 -0.49 -2.61 -13.30
C GLY A 60 -0.69 -2.61 -11.79
N LYS A 61 -1.27 -3.65 -11.19
CA LYS A 61 -1.43 -3.76 -9.73
C LYS A 61 -0.52 -4.84 -9.17
N ALA A 62 0.35 -4.42 -8.26
CA ALA A 62 1.14 -5.28 -7.40
C ALA A 62 0.70 -5.11 -5.95
N GLU A 63 0.51 -6.21 -5.25
CA GLU A 63 0.31 -6.29 -3.81
C GLU A 63 1.65 -6.54 -3.11
N VAL A 64 1.77 -5.99 -1.91
CA VAL A 64 2.95 -6.15 -1.06
C VAL A 64 2.57 -6.77 0.27
N THR A 65 3.29 -7.82 0.65
CA THR A 65 3.25 -8.43 1.97
C THR A 65 4.61 -8.26 2.65
N LEU A 66 4.57 -7.82 3.91
CA LEU A 66 5.73 -7.59 4.75
C LEU A 66 5.75 -8.61 5.89
N THR A 67 6.84 -9.35 6.02
CA THR A 67 7.03 -10.35 7.08
C THR A 67 8.26 -9.97 7.91
N PRO A 68 8.08 -9.19 8.99
CA PRO A 68 9.17 -8.81 9.88
C PRO A 68 9.60 -9.98 10.77
N THR A 69 10.90 -10.12 10.98
CA THR A 69 11.49 -11.02 11.99
C THR A 69 12.42 -10.23 12.89
N LEU A 70 12.18 -10.25 14.20
CA LEU A 70 13.02 -9.58 15.19
C LEU A 70 13.83 -10.61 16.00
N LYS A 71 15.14 -10.36 16.13
CA LYS A 71 16.03 -11.05 17.06
C LYS A 71 16.70 -10.01 17.95
N GLY A 72 16.19 -9.87 19.17
CA GLY A 72 16.53 -8.72 20.03
C GLY A 72 16.11 -7.42 19.34
N ARG A 73 17.08 -6.55 19.03
CA ARG A 73 16.84 -5.27 18.32
C ARG A 73 17.15 -5.31 16.83
N VAL A 74 17.49 -6.48 16.29
CA VAL A 74 17.82 -6.66 14.87
C VAL A 74 16.57 -7.10 14.13
N LEU A 75 16.15 -6.30 13.15
CA LEU A 75 15.06 -6.58 12.23
C LEU A 75 15.61 -7.14 10.91
N THR A 76 15.08 -8.29 10.52
CA THR A 76 15.13 -8.78 9.14
C THR A 76 13.74 -8.65 8.54
N MET A 77 13.63 -8.09 7.34
CA MET A 77 12.36 -7.93 6.64
C MET A 77 12.32 -8.82 5.41
N LYS A 78 11.33 -9.69 5.32
CA LYS A 78 11.03 -10.44 4.09
C LYS A 78 9.86 -9.78 3.37
N ILE A 79 10.09 -9.38 2.12
CA ILE A 79 9.14 -8.63 1.30
C ILE A 79 8.68 -9.53 0.16
N THR A 80 7.38 -9.76 0.07
CA THR A 80 6.76 -10.47 -1.04
C THR A 80 5.95 -9.50 -1.88
N VAL A 81 6.26 -9.43 -3.17
CA VAL A 81 5.52 -8.66 -4.17
C VAL A 81 4.81 -9.65 -5.09
N ALA A 82 3.51 -9.47 -5.30
CA ALA A 82 2.72 -10.35 -6.17
C ALA A 82 1.75 -9.52 -7.00
N GLY A 83 1.58 -9.85 -8.27
CA GLY A 83 0.57 -9.19 -9.10
C GLY A 83 0.86 -9.23 -10.58
N THR A 84 0.14 -8.39 -11.33
CA THR A 84 0.25 -8.25 -12.78
C THR A 84 0.69 -6.83 -13.10
N VAL A 85 1.87 -6.67 -13.69
CA VAL A 85 2.50 -5.37 -14.00
C VAL A 85 2.78 -5.24 -15.48
N LEU A 86 2.94 -4.01 -15.99
CA LEU A 86 3.49 -3.80 -17.32
C LEU A 86 5.02 -3.93 -17.27
N VAL A 87 5.59 -4.60 -18.27
CA VAL A 87 7.04 -4.69 -18.48
C VAL A 87 7.52 -3.35 -19.04
N PRO A 88 8.36 -2.58 -18.33
CA PRO A 88 8.88 -1.33 -18.83
C PRO A 88 9.77 -1.55 -20.06
N LEU A 89 9.97 -0.47 -20.82
CA LEU A 89 10.86 -0.45 -21.98
C LEU A 89 12.19 0.18 -21.60
N GLY A 90 13.29 -0.27 -22.20
CA GLY A 90 14.57 0.42 -22.11
C GLY A 90 14.44 1.87 -22.58
N ALA A 91 14.98 2.82 -21.83
CA ALA A 91 14.81 4.24 -22.15
C ALA A 91 15.42 4.59 -23.52
N GLU A 92 16.52 3.94 -23.89
CA GLU A 92 17.29 4.19 -25.12
C GLU A 92 16.75 3.45 -26.34
N ASP A 93 16.51 2.14 -26.22
CA ASP A 93 16.15 1.28 -27.35
C ASP A 93 14.65 1.04 -27.50
N LYS A 94 13.85 1.48 -26.52
CA LYS A 94 12.40 1.27 -26.42
C LYS A 94 12.00 -0.21 -26.52
N LYS A 95 12.90 -1.14 -26.20
CA LYS A 95 12.59 -2.57 -26.21
C LYS A 95 12.11 -3.01 -24.83
N PRO A 96 11.17 -3.96 -24.76
CA PRO A 96 10.80 -4.57 -23.49
C PRO A 96 12.04 -5.18 -22.82
N LEU A 97 12.09 -5.09 -21.49
CA LEU A 97 13.07 -5.85 -20.71
C LEU A 97 12.96 -7.37 -20.97
N PRO A 98 14.05 -8.13 -20.77
CA PRO A 98 14.03 -9.58 -20.90
C PRO A 98 12.90 -10.26 -20.13
N GLU A 99 12.37 -11.36 -20.67
CA GLU A 99 11.21 -12.04 -20.06
C GLU A 99 11.55 -12.72 -18.72
N ASP A 100 12.82 -13.06 -18.52
CA ASP A 100 13.37 -13.65 -17.30
C ASP A 100 13.67 -12.65 -16.19
N THR A 101 13.56 -11.33 -16.44
CA THR A 101 13.74 -10.28 -15.43
C THR A 101 12.77 -10.46 -14.25
N GLY A 102 13.26 -10.43 -13.01
CA GLY A 102 12.44 -10.59 -11.79
C GLY A 102 11.31 -9.56 -11.72
N LEU A 103 10.22 -9.89 -11.02
CA LEU A 103 9.11 -8.95 -10.84
C LEU A 103 9.59 -7.65 -10.18
N VAL A 104 10.43 -7.73 -9.16
CA VAL A 104 10.96 -6.56 -8.44
C VAL A 104 11.91 -5.75 -9.34
N ASP A 105 12.67 -6.41 -10.21
CA ASP A 105 13.55 -5.77 -11.19
C ASP A 105 12.77 -5.05 -12.31
N LEU A 106 11.49 -5.39 -12.53
CA LEU A 106 10.61 -4.62 -13.42
C LEU A 106 10.07 -3.33 -12.77
N SER A 107 10.42 -3.05 -11.51
CA SER A 107 9.96 -1.86 -10.81
C SER A 107 10.66 -0.59 -11.30
N LEU A 108 10.01 0.55 -11.11
CA LEU A 108 10.58 1.89 -11.32
C LEU A 108 11.35 2.37 -10.08
N GLY A 109 11.78 1.42 -9.25
CA GLY A 109 12.42 1.62 -7.98
C GLY A 109 11.51 1.34 -6.78
N SER A 110 12.19 1.21 -5.64
CA SER A 110 11.58 0.98 -4.34
C SER A 110 12.29 1.77 -3.26
N ASP A 111 11.56 2.08 -2.19
CA ASP A 111 12.05 2.87 -1.06
C ASP A 111 11.52 2.27 0.24
N TYR A 112 12.33 2.24 1.29
CA TYR A 112 11.88 1.83 2.62
C TYR A 112 12.43 2.68 3.76
N ASN A 113 11.68 2.74 4.86
CA ASN A 113 12.02 3.50 6.07
C ASN A 113 11.71 2.66 7.31
N PHE A 114 12.64 2.61 8.26
CA PHE A 114 12.51 1.81 9.49
C PHE A 114 11.71 2.47 10.62
N GLY A 115 11.39 3.77 10.48
CA GLY A 115 10.58 4.54 11.42
C GLY A 115 11.34 5.13 12.60
N ASP A 116 12.67 4.99 12.64
CA ASP A 116 13.54 5.48 13.73
C ASP A 116 14.37 6.72 13.35
N GLY A 117 14.13 7.27 12.16
CA GLY A 117 14.84 8.43 11.62
C GLY A 117 16.15 8.11 10.90
N THR A 118 16.52 6.83 10.78
CA THR A 118 17.63 6.43 9.89
C THR A 118 17.26 6.62 8.42
N GLN A 119 18.28 6.81 7.59
CA GLN A 119 18.12 7.15 6.18
C GLN A 119 17.40 6.01 5.45
N PRO A 120 16.41 6.33 4.58
CA PRO A 120 15.72 5.30 3.82
C PRO A 120 16.69 4.57 2.91
N GLY A 121 16.56 3.25 2.85
CA GLY A 121 17.19 2.44 1.81
C GLY A 121 16.25 2.28 0.61
N GLY A 122 16.74 1.71 -0.48
CA GLY A 122 15.96 1.54 -1.69
C GLY A 122 16.81 1.10 -2.88
N ALA A 123 16.12 0.96 -4.01
CA ALA A 123 16.72 0.71 -5.32
C ALA A 123 16.09 1.65 -6.32
N ASP A 124 16.88 2.20 -7.24
CA ASP A 124 16.33 2.86 -8.43
C ASP A 124 15.86 1.81 -9.45
N GLY A 125 14.93 2.20 -10.32
CA GLY A 125 14.42 1.33 -11.39
C GLY A 125 15.29 1.31 -12.64
N GLY A 126 16.48 1.91 -12.60
CA GLY A 126 17.33 2.08 -13.76
C GLY A 126 16.76 2.98 -14.86
N SER A 127 17.36 2.90 -16.04
CA SER A 127 17.01 3.71 -17.23
C SER A 127 15.89 3.05 -18.03
N VAL A 128 14.67 3.09 -17.49
CA VAL A 128 13.47 2.50 -18.13
C VAL A 128 12.33 3.50 -18.25
N VAL A 129 11.37 3.23 -19.14
CA VAL A 129 10.18 4.07 -19.38
C VAL A 129 8.91 3.22 -19.49
N CYS A 130 7.77 3.80 -19.09
CA CYS A 130 6.46 3.16 -19.20
C CYS A 130 5.70 3.52 -20.49
N GLU A 131 6.05 4.62 -21.14
CA GLU A 131 5.38 5.05 -22.36
C GLU A 131 5.55 3.99 -23.47
N GLY A 132 4.42 3.52 -24.03
CA GLY A 132 4.40 2.46 -25.03
C GLY A 132 4.53 1.04 -24.48
N ALA A 133 4.67 0.86 -23.16
CA ALA A 133 4.67 -0.46 -22.54
C ALA A 133 3.30 -1.12 -22.66
N THR A 134 3.26 -2.31 -23.26
CA THR A 134 2.03 -3.09 -23.48
C THR A 134 2.14 -4.52 -22.99
N LYS A 135 3.37 -5.05 -22.90
CA LYS A 135 3.63 -6.39 -22.39
C LYS A 135 3.34 -6.43 -20.89
N GLN A 136 2.64 -7.47 -20.44
CA GLN A 136 2.34 -7.70 -19.03
C GLN A 136 3.13 -8.89 -18.50
N LYS A 137 3.47 -8.85 -17.22
CA LYS A 137 4.01 -9.97 -16.46
C LYS A 137 3.20 -10.17 -15.20
N THR A 138 2.72 -11.39 -14.98
CA THR A 138 2.13 -11.82 -13.72
C THR A 138 3.13 -12.71 -13.02
N SER A 139 3.50 -12.35 -11.79
CA SER A 139 4.45 -13.13 -11.01
C SER A 139 4.29 -12.86 -9.52
N THR A 140 5.00 -13.64 -8.72
CA THR A 140 5.26 -13.41 -7.31
C THR A 140 6.75 -13.52 -7.07
N GLU A 141 7.31 -12.57 -6.36
CA GLU A 141 8.71 -12.58 -5.97
C GLU A 141 8.85 -12.23 -4.49
N THR A 142 9.78 -12.90 -3.84
CA THR A 142 10.10 -12.66 -2.44
C THR A 142 11.58 -12.46 -2.28
N TYR A 143 11.95 -11.40 -1.57
CA TYR A 143 13.34 -11.05 -1.30
C TYR A 143 13.49 -10.45 0.11
N GLU A 144 14.74 -10.34 0.53
CA GLU A 144 15.14 -9.65 1.77
C GLU A 144 16.00 -8.44 1.36
N PRO A 145 15.73 -7.22 1.87
CA PRO A 145 16.67 -6.11 1.71
C PRO A 145 18.05 -6.51 2.22
N ALA A 146 19.11 -6.04 1.53
CA ALA A 146 20.46 -6.58 1.65
C ALA A 146 21.03 -6.62 3.08
N ASP A 147 20.63 -5.70 3.95
CA ASP A 147 21.15 -5.60 5.32
C ASP A 147 20.04 -5.61 6.39
N PRO A 148 20.18 -6.42 7.45
CA PRO A 148 19.36 -6.33 8.65
C PRO A 148 19.50 -4.95 9.31
N HIS A 149 18.40 -4.41 9.84
CA HIS A 149 18.39 -3.13 10.54
C HIS A 149 18.48 -3.32 12.05
N THR A 150 19.31 -2.53 12.73
CA THR A 150 19.44 -2.60 14.19
C THR A 150 18.88 -1.35 14.84
N TYR A 151 17.81 -1.51 15.63
CA TYR A 151 17.22 -0.41 16.39
C TYR A 151 18.07 -0.05 17.61
N ALA A 152 18.36 1.24 17.78
CA ALA A 152 19.18 1.71 18.90
C ALA A 152 18.47 1.59 20.26
N LYS A 153 17.13 1.67 20.29
CA LYS A 153 16.31 1.68 21.51
C LYS A 153 15.12 0.73 21.36
N PRO A 154 14.57 0.20 22.47
CA PRO A 154 13.26 -0.44 22.44
C PRO A 154 12.17 0.61 22.16
N GLY A 155 11.07 0.16 21.56
CA GLY A 155 9.96 1.02 21.16
C GLY A 155 9.12 0.41 20.05
N THR A 156 8.06 1.12 19.68
CA THR A 156 7.24 0.79 18.51
C THR A 156 7.64 1.68 17.35
N TYR A 157 7.99 1.06 16.23
CA TYR A 157 8.39 1.72 15.00
C TYR A 157 7.45 1.37 13.85
N THR A 158 7.28 2.28 12.90
CA THR A 158 6.51 2.02 11.68
C THR A 158 7.47 1.82 10.53
N PHE A 159 7.63 0.57 10.11
CA PHE A 159 8.30 0.27 8.86
C PHE A 159 7.38 0.66 7.70
N THR A 160 7.93 1.34 6.69
CA THR A 160 7.22 1.71 5.46
C THR A 160 7.99 1.21 4.26
N TYR A 161 7.31 0.59 3.31
CA TYR A 161 7.85 0.16 2.04
C TYR A 161 7.01 0.73 0.90
N ASN A 162 7.70 1.17 -0.16
CA ASN A 162 7.11 1.66 -1.38
C ASN A 162 7.74 0.96 -2.57
N ILE A 163 6.94 0.61 -3.56
CA ILE A 163 7.42 0.13 -4.87
C ILE A 163 6.56 0.74 -5.97
N ARG A 164 7.18 1.05 -7.10
CA ARG A 164 6.50 1.62 -8.27
C ARG A 164 6.60 0.69 -9.47
N PHE A 165 5.55 0.62 -10.28
CA PHE A 165 5.52 -0.18 -11.52
C PHE A 165 4.88 0.62 -12.65
N CYS A 166 5.16 0.23 -13.89
CA CYS A 166 4.38 0.72 -15.02
C CYS A 166 2.93 0.20 -14.96
N GLY A 167 1.98 1.10 -15.16
CA GLY A 167 0.55 0.78 -15.14
C GLY A 167 -0.33 1.95 -14.68
N GLY A 168 -1.65 1.73 -14.67
CA GLY A 168 -2.61 2.75 -14.27
C GLY A 168 -2.75 3.91 -15.28
N GLU A 169 -3.66 4.83 -14.98
CA GLU A 169 -4.03 5.95 -15.88
C GLU A 169 -2.89 6.98 -16.03
N SER A 170 -2.05 7.13 -15.01
CA SER A 170 -0.89 8.04 -15.00
C SER A 170 0.38 7.43 -15.59
N GLY A 171 0.33 6.19 -16.11
CA GLY A 171 1.49 5.46 -16.63
C GLY A 171 2.33 4.75 -15.56
N GLU A 172 2.19 5.13 -14.29
CA GLU A 172 2.80 4.47 -13.14
C GLU A 172 1.78 4.19 -12.02
N THR A 173 1.99 3.09 -11.30
CA THR A 173 1.32 2.76 -10.05
C THR A 173 2.31 2.67 -8.91
N LYS A 174 1.94 3.21 -7.74
CA LYS A 174 2.71 3.09 -6.51
C LYS A 174 1.95 2.22 -5.51
N THR A 175 2.62 1.22 -4.97
CA THR A 175 2.12 0.43 -3.85
C THR A 175 2.90 0.78 -2.59
N THR A 176 2.19 1.18 -1.54
CA THR A 176 2.77 1.46 -0.22
C THR A 176 2.24 0.45 0.79
N LYS A 177 3.13 -0.12 1.60
CA LYS A 177 2.78 -1.03 2.70
C LYS A 177 3.53 -0.64 3.96
N THR A 178 2.86 -0.79 5.10
CA THR A 178 3.46 -0.54 6.41
C THR A 178 3.34 -1.75 7.32
N ALA A 179 4.24 -1.83 8.30
CA ALA A 179 4.21 -2.79 9.38
C ALA A 179 4.61 -2.12 10.70
N GLN A 180 3.89 -2.41 11.78
CA GLN A 180 4.31 -2.02 13.12
C GLN A 180 5.36 -3.01 13.64
N ILE A 181 6.49 -2.49 14.09
CA ILE A 181 7.63 -3.24 14.60
C ILE A 181 7.75 -2.92 16.09
N VAL A 182 7.52 -3.91 16.95
CA VAL A 182 7.64 -3.76 18.40
C VAL A 182 8.98 -4.33 18.84
N VAL A 183 9.90 -3.44 19.20
CA VAL A 183 11.26 -3.78 19.65
C VAL A 183 11.30 -3.75 21.18
N THR A 184 11.72 -4.86 21.78
CA THR A 184 11.82 -5.05 23.24
C THR A 184 13.26 -5.02 23.73
#